data_AF-A0A453T5D7-F1
#
_entry.id   AF-A0A453T5D7-F1
#
_cell.length_a   1.000
_cell.length_b   1.000
_cell.length_c   1.000
_cell.angle_alpha   90.00
_cell.angle_beta   90.00
_cell.angle_gamma   90.00
#
_symmetry.space_group_name_H-M   'P 1'
#
loop_
_entity.id
_entity.type
_entity.pdbx_description
1 polymer ?
#
loop_
_entity_poly.entity_id
_entity_poly.type
_entity_poly.pdbx_seq_one_letter_code
_entity_poly.pdbx_strand_id
1 'polypeptide(L)'
;HRFYGESKPFGNDSYKSADTLGYLTSTQALADFAVLITSLKQNLSAVDAPVVVFGGSYGGMLASWFRLKYPHVAMGALASSAPILQFDDITPWSSFYDAVSQDFKSESLNCFSVIKAVWDVLDYRGSNDSGLLELSKTFRACKTVRFPSSLSNWLWTAFTYTAMVDYPTPANFMMNLPAYPVKEMCKIIDSFPVGADVVEKAFTAASLYYNYTGDQKCFEMEGGDDPHGLSGWGWQV
;
A
#
# COMPACT_ATOMS: atom_id res chain seq x y z
N HIS A 1 -1.48 16.48 -6.08
CA HIS A 1 -2.77 15.96 -6.62
C HIS A 1 -3.88 16.61 -5.81
N ARG A 2 -4.97 17.07 -6.42
CA ARG A 2 -6.11 17.63 -5.67
C ARG A 2 -6.61 16.64 -4.62
N PHE A 3 -7.11 17.16 -3.49
CA PHE A 3 -7.54 16.47 -2.27
C PHE A 3 -6.43 15.86 -1.40
N TYR A 4 -5.20 15.70 -1.90
CA TYR A 4 -4.09 15.12 -1.14
C TYR A 4 -3.18 16.20 -0.55
N GLY A 5 -2.65 15.95 0.66
CA GLY A 5 -1.80 16.88 1.39
C GLY A 5 -2.49 18.21 1.65
N GLU A 6 -1.83 19.31 1.32
CA GLU A 6 -2.36 20.67 1.47
C GLU A 6 -3.25 21.11 0.28
N SER A 7 -3.26 20.34 -0.82
CA SER A 7 -4.00 20.68 -2.04
C SER A 7 -5.49 20.35 -1.92
N LYS A 8 -6.20 20.99 -0.97
CA LYS A 8 -7.60 20.72 -0.63
C LYS A 8 -8.55 21.78 -1.22
N PRO A 9 -9.30 21.48 -2.30
CA PRO A 9 -10.12 22.48 -2.99
C PRO A 9 -11.17 23.19 -2.10
N PHE A 10 -11.62 22.51 -1.05
CA PHE A 10 -12.59 23.04 -0.07
C PHE A 10 -12.01 23.07 1.35
N GLY A 11 -10.68 23.13 1.51
CA GLY A 11 -10.03 23.08 2.82
C GLY A 11 -10.45 21.85 3.63
N ASN A 12 -10.83 22.05 4.90
CA ASN A 12 -11.27 20.98 5.79
C ASN A 12 -12.59 20.32 5.36
N ASP A 13 -13.42 21.00 4.54
CA ASP A 13 -14.69 20.46 4.04
C ASP A 13 -14.52 19.58 2.79
N SER A 14 -13.28 19.38 2.31
CA SER A 14 -13.02 18.61 1.08
C SER A 14 -13.52 17.16 1.15
N TYR A 15 -13.63 16.58 2.34
CA TYR A 15 -14.08 15.20 2.56
C TYR A 15 -15.50 15.09 3.16
N LYS A 16 -16.25 16.19 3.20
CA LYS A 16 -17.49 16.30 3.96
C LYS A 16 -18.71 15.67 3.31
N SER A 17 -18.78 15.67 1.98
CA SER A 17 -19.93 15.13 1.23
C SER A 17 -19.53 14.61 -0.14
N ALA A 18 -20.41 13.83 -0.75
CA ALA A 18 -20.28 13.40 -2.14
C ALA A 18 -20.20 14.60 -3.11
N ASP A 19 -20.85 15.73 -2.80
CA ASP A 19 -20.80 16.93 -3.63
C ASP A 19 -19.40 17.55 -3.68
N THR A 20 -18.66 17.55 -2.57
CA THR A 20 -17.26 18.03 -2.56
C THR A 20 -16.32 16.97 -3.13
N LEU A 21 -16.51 15.70 -2.78
CA LEU A 21 -15.71 14.59 -3.30
C LEU A 21 -15.91 14.33 -4.80
N GLY A 22 -17.03 14.74 -5.40
CA GLY A 22 -17.28 14.63 -6.83
C GLY A 22 -16.23 15.33 -7.72
N TYR A 23 -15.43 16.24 -7.14
CA TYR A 23 -14.31 16.89 -7.83
C TYR A 23 -12.99 16.11 -7.73
N LEU A 24 -12.93 15.03 -6.94
CA LEU A 24 -11.80 14.12 -6.83
C LEU A 24 -11.85 13.07 -7.94
N THR A 25 -11.47 13.47 -9.15
CA THR A 25 -11.37 12.57 -10.31
C THR A 25 -10.03 12.70 -11.02
N SER A 26 -9.61 11.65 -11.72
CA SER A 26 -8.39 11.67 -12.52
C SER A 26 -8.47 12.72 -13.63
N THR A 27 -9.59 12.82 -14.34
CA THR A 27 -9.82 13.84 -15.39
C THR A 27 -9.55 15.26 -14.87
N GLN A 28 -10.07 15.56 -13.69
CA GLN A 28 -9.90 16.83 -13.02
C GLN A 28 -8.44 17.08 -12.58
N ALA A 29 -7.77 16.07 -12.03
CA ALA A 29 -6.35 16.16 -11.69
C ALA A 29 -5.46 16.38 -12.93
N LEU A 30 -5.76 15.74 -14.05
CA LEU A 30 -5.05 15.96 -15.32
C LEU A 30 -5.26 17.39 -15.83
N ALA A 31 -6.47 17.94 -15.70
CA ALA A 31 -6.73 19.34 -16.05
C ALA A 31 -5.93 20.31 -15.18
N ASP A 32 -5.79 20.05 -13.86
CA ASP A 32 -4.94 20.85 -12.98
C ASP A 32 -3.49 20.88 -13.45
N PHE A 33 -2.95 19.72 -13.84
CA PHE A 33 -1.58 19.63 -14.35
C PHE A 33 -1.39 20.44 -15.63
N ALA A 34 -2.36 20.39 -16.55
CA ALA A 34 -2.31 21.16 -17.80
C ALA A 34 -2.31 22.68 -17.55
N VAL A 35 -3.18 23.16 -16.66
CA VAL A 35 -3.26 24.57 -16.29
C VAL A 35 -1.98 25.01 -15.57
N LEU A 36 -1.48 24.21 -14.63
CA LEU A 36 -0.25 24.51 -13.90
C LEU A 36 0.95 24.62 -14.84
N ILE A 37 1.14 23.64 -15.74
CA ILE A 37 2.28 23.62 -16.66
C ILE A 37 2.22 24.83 -17.62
N THR A 38 1.06 25.12 -18.20
CA THR A 38 0.93 26.26 -19.12
C THR A 38 1.14 27.61 -18.41
N SER A 39 0.62 27.77 -17.19
CA SER A 39 0.86 28.94 -16.34
C SER A 39 2.34 29.10 -15.98
N LEU A 40 3.02 28.02 -15.56
CA LEU A 40 4.45 28.04 -15.26
C LEU A 40 5.30 28.44 -16.47
N LYS A 41 5.00 27.89 -17.65
CA LYS A 41 5.71 28.23 -18.89
C LYS A 41 5.56 29.71 -19.25
N GLN A 42 4.38 30.28 -19.06
CA GLN A 42 4.15 31.72 -19.27
C GLN A 42 4.91 32.56 -18.23
N ASN A 43 4.77 32.25 -16.95
CA ASN A 43 5.36 33.01 -15.85
C ASN A 43 6.90 32.97 -15.83
N LEU A 44 7.50 31.89 -16.35
CA LEU A 44 8.95 31.72 -16.43
C LEU A 44 9.52 32.11 -17.80
N SER A 45 8.72 32.70 -18.71
CA SER A 45 9.12 33.00 -20.10
C SER A 45 9.71 31.79 -20.85
N ALA A 46 9.21 30.60 -20.54
CA ALA A 46 9.69 29.30 -21.02
C ALA A 46 8.64 28.64 -21.95
N VAL A 47 7.97 29.43 -22.80
CA VAL A 47 6.82 29.00 -23.62
C VAL A 47 7.16 27.85 -24.57
N ASP A 48 8.39 27.78 -25.07
CA ASP A 48 8.85 26.72 -25.97
C ASP A 48 9.56 25.56 -25.24
N ALA A 49 9.69 25.63 -23.92
CA ALA A 49 10.39 24.60 -23.17
C ALA A 49 9.68 23.24 -23.30
N PRO A 50 10.41 22.16 -23.65
CA PRO A 50 9.86 20.81 -23.66
C PRO A 50 9.49 20.35 -22.25
N VAL A 51 8.39 19.60 -22.14
CA VAL A 51 7.93 19.06 -20.85
C VAL A 51 7.82 17.54 -20.91
N VAL A 52 8.49 16.87 -19.98
CA VAL A 52 8.36 15.43 -19.74
C VAL A 52 7.71 15.25 -18.37
N VAL A 53 6.66 14.43 -18.29
CA VAL A 53 5.98 14.12 -17.01
C VAL A 53 6.46 12.79 -16.45
N PHE A 54 6.59 12.71 -15.13
CA PHE A 54 7.10 11.53 -14.43
C PHE A 54 6.07 11.10 -13.38
N GLY A 55 5.92 9.79 -13.20
CA GLY A 55 5.06 9.26 -12.14
C GLY A 55 5.31 7.79 -11.85
N GLY A 56 5.10 7.41 -10.59
CA GLY A 56 5.12 6.03 -10.11
C GLY A 56 3.73 5.58 -9.65
N SER A 57 3.41 4.29 -9.77
CA SER A 57 2.11 3.74 -9.33
C SER A 57 0.93 4.49 -9.97
N TYR A 58 -0.08 4.91 -9.21
CA TYR A 58 -1.16 5.76 -9.70
C TYR A 58 -0.65 7.05 -10.37
N GLY A 59 0.41 7.65 -9.85
CA GLY A 59 1.09 8.77 -10.50
C GLY A 59 1.61 8.44 -11.90
N GLY A 60 2.07 7.20 -12.12
CA GLY A 60 2.49 6.72 -13.44
C GLY A 60 1.31 6.51 -14.40
N MET A 61 0.14 6.09 -13.86
CA MET A 61 -1.10 6.05 -14.65
C MET A 61 -1.49 7.46 -15.09
N LEU A 62 -1.46 8.42 -14.16
CA LEU A 62 -1.69 9.84 -14.45
C LEU A 62 -0.69 10.39 -15.47
N ALA A 63 0.61 10.07 -15.36
CA ALA A 63 1.62 10.50 -16.34
C ALA A 63 1.32 9.94 -17.74
N SER A 64 0.96 8.67 -17.83
CA SER A 64 0.56 8.02 -19.08
C SER A 64 -0.67 8.69 -19.69
N TRP A 65 -1.74 8.85 -18.90
CA TRP A 65 -2.98 9.48 -19.35
C TRP A 65 -2.80 10.95 -19.68
N PHE A 66 -1.94 11.67 -18.96
CA PHE A 66 -1.61 13.05 -19.25
C PHE A 66 -0.97 13.19 -20.63
N ARG A 67 0.02 12.35 -20.96
CA ARG A 67 0.62 12.36 -22.29
C ARG A 67 -0.39 12.01 -23.39
N LEU A 68 -1.31 11.08 -23.13
CA LEU A 68 -2.36 10.70 -24.09
C LEU A 68 -3.40 11.82 -24.33
N LYS A 69 -3.81 12.53 -23.27
CA LYS A 69 -4.88 13.54 -23.34
C LYS A 69 -4.38 14.95 -23.62
N TYR A 70 -3.16 15.29 -23.18
CA TYR A 70 -2.53 16.59 -23.35
C TYR A 70 -1.18 16.50 -24.09
N PRO A 71 -1.12 15.87 -25.29
CA PRO A 71 0.13 15.71 -26.02
C PRO A 71 0.73 17.04 -26.52
N HIS A 72 -0.07 18.11 -26.55
CA HIS A 72 0.34 19.48 -26.85
C HIS A 72 0.99 20.19 -25.64
N VAL A 73 0.84 19.65 -24.43
CA VAL A 73 1.43 20.20 -23.19
C VAL A 73 2.71 19.45 -22.80
N ALA A 74 2.67 18.12 -22.77
CA ALA A 74 3.81 17.28 -22.44
C ALA A 74 4.24 16.45 -23.63
N MET A 75 5.53 16.51 -24.01
CA MET A 75 6.08 15.79 -25.16
C MET A 75 6.33 14.30 -24.87
N GLY A 76 6.46 13.92 -23.60
CA GLY A 76 6.74 12.55 -23.18
C GLY A 76 6.32 12.28 -21.74
N ALA A 77 6.24 11.00 -21.39
CA ALA A 77 5.95 10.54 -20.04
C ALA A 77 6.85 9.36 -19.66
N LEU A 78 7.37 9.36 -18.43
CA LEU A 78 7.91 8.18 -17.77
C LEU A 78 6.90 7.68 -16.74
N ALA A 79 6.28 6.54 -17.04
CA ALA A 79 5.29 5.88 -16.19
C ALA A 79 5.91 4.64 -15.54
N SER A 80 6.43 4.79 -14.32
CA SER A 80 7.09 3.73 -13.59
C SER A 80 6.08 2.89 -12.79
N SER A 81 6.10 1.56 -12.96
CA SER A 81 5.20 0.63 -12.26
C SER A 81 3.73 1.06 -12.28
N ALA A 82 3.24 1.52 -13.43
CA ALA A 82 1.88 2.04 -13.61
C ALA A 82 0.92 0.92 -14.03
N PRO A 83 -0.04 0.50 -13.19
CA PRO A 83 -0.94 -0.61 -13.50
C PRO A 83 -2.10 -0.19 -14.43
N ILE A 84 -1.80 0.36 -15.60
CA ILE A 84 -2.79 0.89 -16.56
C ILE A 84 -3.70 -0.19 -17.18
N LEU A 85 -3.38 -1.48 -17.00
CA LEU A 85 -4.15 -2.64 -17.47
C LEU A 85 -4.89 -3.37 -16.33
N GLN A 86 -4.82 -2.88 -15.09
CA GLN A 86 -5.45 -3.51 -13.93
C GLN A 86 -6.93 -3.09 -13.80
N PHE A 87 -7.71 -3.31 -14.86
CA PHE A 87 -9.12 -2.95 -14.93
C PHE A 87 -9.96 -4.09 -15.52
N ASP A 88 -11.20 -4.18 -15.07
CA ASP A 88 -12.24 -5.06 -15.58
C ASP A 88 -11.75 -6.52 -15.75
N ASP A 89 -11.80 -7.05 -16.97
CA ASP A 89 -11.38 -8.39 -17.37
C ASP A 89 -10.05 -8.41 -18.14
N ILE A 90 -9.33 -7.28 -18.21
CA ILE A 90 -8.05 -7.17 -18.95
C ILE A 90 -6.96 -8.00 -18.27
N THR A 91 -6.87 -7.95 -16.95
CA THR A 91 -5.89 -8.67 -16.13
C THR A 91 -6.63 -9.54 -15.11
N PRO A 92 -6.25 -10.82 -14.92
CA PRO A 92 -6.89 -11.68 -13.92
C PRO A 92 -6.85 -11.04 -12.53
N TRP A 93 -7.97 -11.12 -11.80
CA TRP A 93 -8.13 -10.47 -10.49
C TRP A 93 -7.07 -10.91 -9.46
N SER A 94 -6.59 -12.16 -9.56
CA SER A 94 -5.60 -12.72 -8.64
C SER A 94 -4.18 -12.28 -8.94
N SER A 95 -3.89 -11.70 -10.11
CA SER A 95 -2.51 -11.48 -10.61
C SER A 95 -1.63 -10.72 -9.62
N PHE A 96 -2.18 -9.74 -8.93
CA PHE A 96 -1.47 -8.99 -7.90
C PHE A 96 -1.07 -9.89 -6.72
N TYR A 97 -2.00 -10.69 -6.21
CA TYR A 97 -1.76 -11.60 -5.09
C TYR A 97 -0.90 -12.80 -5.47
N ASP A 98 -1.00 -13.26 -6.72
CA ASP A 98 -0.14 -14.30 -7.27
C ASP A 98 1.32 -13.81 -7.33
N ALA A 99 1.55 -12.56 -7.73
CA ALA A 99 2.88 -11.94 -7.72
C ALA A 99 3.43 -11.79 -6.29
N VAL A 100 2.65 -11.23 -5.35
CA VAL A 100 3.05 -11.14 -3.93
C VAL A 100 3.38 -12.52 -3.37
N SER A 101 2.53 -13.52 -3.64
CA SER A 101 2.78 -14.91 -3.21
C SER A 101 4.08 -15.46 -3.79
N GLN A 102 4.38 -15.14 -5.05
CA GLN A 102 5.56 -15.60 -5.74
C GLN A 102 6.85 -14.98 -5.18
N ASP A 103 6.82 -13.72 -4.73
CA ASP A 103 7.98 -13.08 -4.09
C ASP A 103 8.43 -13.86 -2.85
N PHE A 104 7.52 -14.11 -1.89
CA PHE A 104 7.82 -14.90 -0.70
C PHE A 104 8.20 -16.35 -1.02
N LYS A 105 7.53 -16.96 -2.01
CA LYS A 105 7.82 -18.34 -2.44
C LYS A 105 9.21 -18.47 -3.06
N SER A 106 9.68 -17.45 -3.77
CA SER A 106 11.01 -17.44 -4.38
C SER A 106 12.13 -17.36 -3.35
N GLU A 107 11.88 -16.73 -2.20
CA GLU A 107 12.80 -16.69 -1.06
C GLU A 107 12.79 -18.00 -0.24
N SER A 108 11.60 -18.53 0.09
CA SER A 108 11.49 -19.79 0.84
C SER A 108 10.13 -20.48 0.68
N LEU A 109 10.16 -21.77 0.35
CA LEU A 109 8.95 -22.61 0.28
C LEU A 109 8.28 -22.78 1.64
N ASN A 110 9.06 -22.83 2.72
CA ASN A 110 8.51 -22.93 4.08
C ASN A 110 7.85 -21.61 4.49
N CYS A 111 8.52 -20.48 4.25
CA CYS A 111 7.97 -19.14 4.42
C CYS A 111 6.60 -18.99 3.73
N PHE A 112 6.55 -19.31 2.42
CA PHE A 112 5.30 -19.30 1.66
C PHE A 112 4.23 -20.22 2.26
N SER A 113 4.59 -21.43 2.68
CA SER A 113 3.64 -22.40 3.24
C SER A 113 3.07 -21.93 4.58
N VAL A 114 3.89 -21.31 5.44
CA VAL A 114 3.45 -20.71 6.71
C VAL A 114 2.51 -19.54 6.45
N ILE A 115 2.86 -18.62 5.56
CA ILE A 115 2.02 -17.47 5.20
C ILE A 115 0.70 -17.97 4.61
N LYS A 116 0.72 -18.97 3.72
CA LYS A 116 -0.50 -19.54 3.16
C LYS A 116 -1.41 -20.18 4.21
N ALA A 117 -0.83 -20.88 5.20
CA ALA A 117 -1.59 -21.58 6.23
C ALA A 117 -2.19 -20.66 7.30
N VAL A 118 -1.58 -19.49 7.56
CA VAL A 118 -2.00 -18.64 8.68
C VAL A 118 -3.43 -18.14 8.55
N TRP A 119 -3.92 -17.92 7.33
CA TRP A 119 -5.24 -17.37 7.07
C TRP A 119 -6.36 -18.26 7.63
N ASP A 120 -6.34 -19.55 7.27
CA ASP A 120 -7.31 -20.53 7.78
C ASP A 120 -7.22 -20.70 9.30
N VAL A 121 -6.00 -20.60 9.86
CA VAL A 121 -5.77 -20.71 11.31
C VAL A 121 -6.33 -19.50 12.06
N LEU A 122 -6.21 -18.29 11.51
CA LEU A 122 -6.81 -17.09 12.09
C LEU A 122 -8.34 -17.15 12.07
N ASP A 123 -8.93 -17.58 10.96
CA ASP A 123 -10.39 -17.71 10.85
C ASP A 123 -10.93 -18.75 11.84
N TYR A 124 -10.24 -19.90 11.95
CA TYR A 124 -10.63 -20.94 12.89
C TYR A 124 -10.49 -20.50 14.35
N ARG A 125 -9.31 -19.99 14.75
CA ARG A 125 -9.04 -19.59 16.14
C ARG A 125 -9.80 -18.32 16.53
N GLY A 126 -10.03 -17.41 15.59
CA GLY A 126 -10.77 -16.17 15.80
C GLY A 126 -12.30 -16.33 15.85
N SER A 127 -12.83 -17.54 15.65
CA SER A 127 -14.27 -17.80 15.58
C SER A 127 -15.04 -17.59 16.89
N ASN A 128 -14.34 -17.39 18.01
CA ASN A 128 -14.95 -17.16 19.32
C ASN A 128 -14.11 -16.21 20.19
N ASP A 129 -14.74 -15.64 21.23
CA ASP A 129 -14.15 -14.62 22.09
C ASP A 129 -12.86 -15.07 22.81
N SER A 130 -12.80 -16.34 23.23
CA SER A 130 -11.62 -16.88 23.92
C SER A 130 -10.43 -16.94 22.97
N GLY A 131 -10.65 -17.42 21.74
CA GLY A 131 -9.60 -17.49 20.74
C GLY A 131 -9.18 -16.11 20.22
N LEU A 132 -10.12 -15.16 20.05
CA LEU A 132 -9.77 -13.76 19.77
C LEU A 132 -8.94 -13.12 20.88
N LEU A 133 -9.24 -13.41 22.15
CA LEU A 133 -8.45 -12.93 23.28
C LEU A 133 -7.02 -13.52 23.26
N GLU A 134 -6.87 -14.79 22.91
CA GLU A 134 -5.57 -15.46 22.77
C GLU A 134 -4.76 -14.89 21.59
N LEU A 135 -5.41 -14.74 20.44
CA LEU A 135 -4.80 -14.12 19.26
C LEU A 135 -4.39 -12.67 19.54
N SER A 136 -5.23 -11.88 20.22
CA SER A 136 -4.90 -10.51 20.61
C SER A 136 -3.60 -10.44 21.44
N LYS A 137 -3.38 -11.41 22.33
CA LYS A 137 -2.13 -11.51 23.10
C LYS A 137 -0.94 -11.91 22.22
N THR A 138 -1.14 -12.90 21.35
CA THR A 138 -0.11 -13.38 20.39
C THR A 138 0.38 -12.23 19.52
N PHE A 139 -0.55 -11.43 19.00
CA PHE A 139 -0.27 -10.28 18.16
C PHE A 139 0.19 -9.04 18.94
N ARG A 140 0.34 -9.12 20.27
CA ARG A 140 0.66 -7.98 21.14
C ARG A 140 -0.24 -6.77 20.85
N ALA A 141 -1.53 -7.00 20.65
CA ALA A 141 -2.48 -5.94 20.36
C ALA A 141 -2.62 -4.99 21.58
N CYS A 142 -2.72 -3.68 21.34
CA CYS A 142 -2.88 -2.71 22.43
C CYS A 142 -4.22 -2.84 23.16
N LYS A 143 -5.23 -3.38 22.49
CA LYS A 143 -6.57 -3.69 23.01
C LYS A 143 -6.98 -5.06 22.49
N THR A 144 -7.92 -5.71 23.17
CA THR A 144 -8.53 -6.93 22.64
C THR A 144 -9.21 -6.64 21.31
N VAL A 145 -8.79 -7.36 20.27
CA VAL A 145 -9.30 -7.26 18.92
C VAL A 145 -10.70 -7.85 18.86
N ARG A 146 -11.63 -7.18 18.16
CA ARG A 146 -13.04 -7.57 18.09
C ARG A 146 -13.35 -8.42 16.88
N PHE A 147 -12.59 -8.25 15.79
CA PHE A 147 -12.85 -8.94 14.54
C PHE A 147 -11.62 -9.74 14.07
N PRO A 148 -11.76 -11.02 13.69
CA PRO A 148 -10.66 -11.80 13.11
C PRO A 148 -10.07 -11.14 11.86
N SER A 149 -10.92 -10.47 11.07
CA SER A 149 -10.53 -9.72 9.89
C SER A 149 -9.52 -8.62 10.19
N SER A 150 -9.53 -8.02 11.39
CA SER A 150 -8.53 -7.03 11.80
C SER A 150 -7.12 -7.62 11.87
N LEU A 151 -7.00 -8.86 12.38
CA LEU A 151 -5.74 -9.60 12.43
C LEU A 151 -5.28 -10.01 11.03
N SER A 152 -6.20 -10.55 10.23
CA SER A 152 -5.93 -10.94 8.85
C SER A 152 -5.50 -9.74 8.01
N ASN A 153 -6.16 -8.59 8.16
CA ASN A 153 -5.81 -7.35 7.47
C ASN A 153 -4.45 -6.80 7.90
N TRP A 154 -4.10 -6.93 9.19
CA TRP A 154 -2.78 -6.52 9.70
C TRP A 154 -1.65 -7.36 9.08
N LEU A 155 -1.80 -8.70 9.05
CA LEU A 155 -0.83 -9.55 8.34
C LEU A 155 -0.81 -9.28 6.84
N TRP A 156 -1.98 -9.17 6.21
CA TRP A 156 -2.11 -8.91 4.79
C TRP A 156 -1.40 -7.62 4.38
N THR A 157 -1.58 -6.56 5.17
CA THR A 157 -0.90 -5.27 4.99
C THR A 157 0.62 -5.47 5.05
N ALA A 158 1.13 -6.09 6.11
CA ALA A 158 2.57 -6.31 6.24
C ALA A 158 3.18 -7.06 5.05
N PHE A 159 2.61 -8.21 4.68
CA PHE A 159 3.17 -9.02 3.60
C PHE A 159 3.03 -8.34 2.24
N THR A 160 1.87 -7.76 1.95
CA THR A 160 1.61 -7.09 0.66
C THR A 160 2.49 -5.86 0.48
N TYR A 161 2.51 -4.95 1.46
CA TYR A 161 3.31 -3.74 1.34
C TYR A 161 4.81 -4.06 1.36
N THR A 162 5.25 -5.05 2.12
CA THR A 162 6.67 -5.46 2.11
C THR A 162 7.09 -5.97 0.74
N ALA A 163 6.27 -6.78 0.06
CA ALA A 163 6.54 -7.19 -1.32
C ALA A 163 6.63 -5.98 -2.28
N MET A 164 5.75 -4.99 -2.12
CA MET A 164 5.80 -3.76 -2.93
C MET A 164 7.06 -2.92 -2.74
N VAL A 165 7.73 -3.04 -1.58
CA VAL A 165 8.93 -2.25 -1.23
C VAL A 165 10.15 -3.12 -0.95
N ASP A 166 10.27 -4.28 -1.63
CA ASP A 166 11.40 -5.20 -1.50
C ASP A 166 12.68 -4.67 -2.16
N TYR A 167 13.16 -3.53 -1.66
CA TYR A 167 14.30 -2.82 -2.21
C TYR A 167 15.64 -3.45 -1.78
N PRO A 168 16.67 -3.40 -2.63
CA PRO A 168 18.00 -3.96 -2.31
C PRO A 168 18.81 -3.10 -1.31
N THR A 169 18.24 -2.00 -0.83
CA THR A 169 18.84 -1.06 0.13
C THR A 169 17.81 -0.68 1.18
N PRO A 170 18.23 -0.28 2.39
CA PRO A 170 17.30 0.24 3.39
C PRO A 170 16.51 1.42 2.82
N ALA A 171 15.21 1.46 3.12
CA ALA A 171 14.29 2.45 2.57
C ALA A 171 13.22 2.82 3.60
N ASN A 172 12.66 4.02 3.45
CA ASN A 172 11.65 4.59 4.35
C ASN A 172 10.44 5.15 3.59
N PHE A 173 10.07 4.51 2.47
CA PHE A 173 8.96 4.99 1.63
C PHE A 173 7.59 4.80 2.29
N MET A 174 7.24 3.55 2.63
CA MET A 174 6.01 3.23 3.36
C MET A 174 6.27 3.15 4.87
N MET A 175 7.28 2.36 5.23
CA MET A 175 7.79 2.15 6.59
C MET A 175 9.32 2.12 6.53
N ASN A 176 9.98 2.31 7.67
CA ASN A 176 11.43 2.13 7.79
C ASN A 176 11.74 0.64 7.72
N LEU A 177 12.34 0.18 6.62
CA LEU A 177 12.63 -1.24 6.35
C LEU A 177 14.10 -1.46 5.98
N PRO A 178 14.64 -2.66 6.28
CA PRO A 178 15.97 -3.06 5.85
C PRO A 178 16.04 -3.26 4.33
N ALA A 179 17.25 -3.52 3.83
CA ALA A 179 17.42 -4.10 2.49
C ALA A 179 16.82 -5.51 2.45
N TYR A 180 16.19 -5.86 1.32
CA TYR A 180 15.55 -7.15 1.06
C TYR A 180 14.58 -7.58 2.18
N PRO A 181 13.58 -6.76 2.52
CA PRO A 181 12.69 -7.03 3.64
C PRO A 181 11.86 -8.32 3.47
N VAL A 182 11.54 -8.77 2.25
CA VAL A 182 10.87 -10.08 2.03
C VAL A 182 11.77 -11.22 2.50
N LYS A 183 13.05 -11.18 2.12
CA LYS A 183 14.06 -12.16 2.55
C LYS A 183 14.24 -12.17 4.07
N GLU A 184 14.30 -11.01 4.71
CA GLU A 184 14.42 -10.95 6.17
C GLU A 184 13.17 -11.49 6.88
N MET A 185 11.96 -11.23 6.36
CA MET A 185 10.73 -11.86 6.87
C MET A 185 10.78 -13.39 6.75
N CYS A 186 11.18 -13.92 5.61
CA CYS A 186 11.27 -15.38 5.43
C CYS A 186 12.34 -16.00 6.33
N LYS A 187 13.48 -15.35 6.52
CA LYS A 187 14.52 -15.77 7.46
C LYS A 187 14.00 -15.82 8.90
N ILE A 188 13.15 -14.88 9.31
CA ILE A 188 12.48 -14.93 10.61
C ILE A 188 11.63 -16.20 10.71
N ILE A 189 10.75 -16.47 9.73
CA ILE A 189 9.89 -17.66 9.73
C ILE A 189 10.71 -18.95 9.80
N ASP A 190 11.77 -19.04 9.00
CA ASP A 190 12.60 -20.22 8.88
C ASP A 190 13.50 -20.45 10.11
N SER A 191 13.70 -19.43 10.95
CA SER A 191 14.45 -19.56 12.20
C SER A 191 13.69 -20.26 13.33
N PHE A 192 12.36 -20.39 13.21
CA PHE A 192 11.55 -21.05 14.23
C PHE A 192 11.73 -22.58 14.22
N PRO A 193 11.67 -23.24 15.40
CA PRO A 193 11.76 -24.69 15.47
C PRO A 193 10.60 -25.39 14.73
N VAL A 194 10.83 -26.65 14.39
CA VAL A 194 9.80 -27.52 13.80
C VAL A 194 8.64 -27.65 14.79
N GLY A 195 7.41 -27.47 14.30
CA GLY A 195 6.21 -27.53 15.12
C GLY A 195 5.86 -26.25 15.90
N ALA A 196 6.67 -25.19 15.79
CA ALA A 196 6.27 -23.88 16.30
C ALA A 196 4.99 -23.36 15.64
N ASP A 197 4.25 -22.55 16.40
CA ASP A 197 2.92 -22.09 16.01
C ASP A 197 2.95 -21.22 14.74
N VAL A 198 2.03 -21.50 13.82
CA VAL A 198 1.96 -20.82 12.51
C VAL A 198 1.64 -19.34 12.68
N VAL A 199 0.77 -18.98 13.63
CA VAL A 199 0.39 -17.59 13.88
C VAL A 199 1.57 -16.83 14.47
N GLU A 200 2.29 -17.43 15.42
CA GLU A 200 3.48 -16.81 16.02
C GLU A 200 4.58 -16.55 14.98
N LYS A 201 4.84 -17.52 14.08
CA LYS A 201 5.79 -17.34 12.97
C LYS A 201 5.39 -16.16 12.08
N ALA A 202 4.15 -16.16 11.60
CA ALA A 202 3.65 -15.14 10.70
C ALA A 202 3.64 -13.75 11.35
N PHE A 203 3.19 -13.67 12.61
CA PHE A 203 3.19 -12.43 13.39
C PHE A 203 4.60 -11.87 13.59
N THR A 204 5.57 -12.72 13.93
CA THR A 204 6.95 -12.29 14.19
C THR A 204 7.59 -11.74 12.91
N ALA A 205 7.35 -12.40 11.78
CA ALA A 205 7.82 -11.92 10.48
C ALA A 205 7.13 -10.61 10.06
N ALA A 206 5.80 -10.57 10.11
CA ALA A 206 5.02 -9.37 9.77
C ALA A 206 5.34 -8.17 10.69
N SER A 207 5.74 -8.41 11.95
CA SER A 207 6.19 -7.36 12.87
C SER A 207 7.40 -6.58 12.35
N LEU A 208 8.21 -7.15 11.44
CA LEU A 208 9.29 -6.42 10.78
C LEU A 208 8.78 -5.19 10.02
N TYR A 209 7.60 -5.28 9.40
CA TYR A 209 7.00 -4.16 8.67
C TYR A 209 6.67 -2.98 9.59
N TYR A 210 6.15 -3.28 10.77
CA TYR A 210 5.62 -2.27 11.70
C TYR A 210 6.62 -1.81 12.75
N ASN A 211 7.61 -2.64 13.09
CA ASN A 211 8.48 -2.43 14.24
C ASN A 211 9.93 -2.82 13.96
N TYR A 212 10.45 -2.47 12.79
CA TYR A 212 11.86 -2.71 12.46
C TYR A 212 12.83 -2.02 13.44
N THR A 213 12.48 -0.85 13.98
CA THR A 213 13.33 -0.13 14.95
C THR A 213 13.26 -0.71 16.37
N GLY A 214 12.25 -1.54 16.67
CA GLY A 214 12.09 -2.21 17.96
C GLY A 214 11.39 -1.39 19.05
N ASP A 215 10.89 -0.19 18.75
CA ASP A 215 10.34 0.74 19.73
C ASP A 215 8.86 0.48 20.08
N GLN A 216 8.13 -0.31 19.28
CA GLN A 216 6.70 -0.57 19.49
C GLN A 216 6.48 -1.63 20.57
N LYS A 217 5.69 -1.27 21.60
CA LYS A 217 5.33 -2.15 22.72
C LYS A 217 4.09 -2.99 22.44
N CYS A 218 3.17 -2.46 21.65
CA CYS A 218 1.94 -3.11 21.21
C CYS A 218 1.52 -2.56 19.84
N PHE A 219 0.59 -3.22 19.17
CA PHE A 219 0.08 -2.80 17.86
C PHE A 219 -1.40 -2.41 17.93
N GLU A 220 -1.74 -1.26 17.38
CA GLU A 220 -3.13 -0.83 17.19
C GLU A 220 -3.67 -1.42 15.88
N MET A 221 -4.62 -2.34 16.00
CA MET A 221 -5.15 -3.12 14.87
C MET A 221 -6.55 -2.68 14.45
N GLU A 222 -7.23 -1.89 15.28
CA GLU A 222 -8.60 -1.43 15.08
C GLU A 222 -8.70 0.04 15.44
N GLY A 223 -9.41 0.82 14.62
CA GLY A 223 -9.70 2.23 14.91
C GLY A 223 -8.49 3.17 14.85
N GLY A 224 -7.40 2.76 14.20
CA GLY A 224 -6.22 3.58 14.00
C GLY A 224 -6.44 4.72 13.00
N ASP A 225 -5.56 5.71 13.04
CA ASP A 225 -5.53 6.83 12.10
C ASP A 225 -5.21 6.34 10.67
N ASP A 226 -5.56 7.16 9.68
CA ASP A 226 -5.19 6.99 8.27
C ASP A 226 -3.99 7.89 7.93
N PRO A 227 -2.75 7.51 8.30
CA PRO A 227 -1.58 8.38 8.17
C PRO A 227 -1.21 8.67 6.71
N HIS A 228 -1.71 7.88 5.76
CA HIS A 228 -1.39 8.00 4.34
C HIS A 228 -2.51 8.67 3.53
N GLY A 229 -3.62 9.07 4.16
CA GLY A 229 -4.74 9.73 3.48
C GLY A 229 -5.47 8.82 2.48
N LEU A 230 -5.53 7.53 2.77
CA LEU A 230 -6.24 6.50 2.01
C LEU A 230 -7.75 6.75 1.92
N SER A 231 -8.33 7.57 2.79
CA SER A 231 -9.73 8.00 2.72
C SER A 231 -10.09 8.64 1.38
N GLY A 232 -9.20 9.46 0.80
CA GLY A 232 -9.39 10.00 -0.55
C GLY A 232 -9.23 8.93 -1.64
N TRP A 233 -8.30 8.01 -1.44
CA TRP A 233 -8.10 6.89 -2.36
C TRP A 233 -9.33 5.97 -2.40
N GLY A 234 -9.95 5.70 -1.25
CA GLY A 234 -11.16 4.90 -1.11
C GLY A 234 -12.37 5.44 -1.87
N TRP A 235 -12.42 6.75 -2.14
CA TRP A 235 -13.44 7.34 -3.03
C TRP A 235 -13.13 7.14 -4.52
N GLN A 236 -11.84 7.00 -4.87
CA GLN A 236 -11.40 6.87 -6.27
C GLN A 236 -11.45 5.44 -6.81
N VAL A 237 -11.57 4.44 -5.94
CA VAL A 237 -11.61 3.01 -6.26
C VAL A 237 -13.01 2.42 -6.16
#